data_AF-A0A6M1XV28-F1
#
_entry.id   AF-A0A6M1XV28-F1
#
_cell.length_a   1.000
_cell.length_b   1.000
_cell.length_c   1.000
_cell.angle_alpha   90.00
_cell.angle_beta   90.00
_cell.angle_gamma   90.00
#
_symmetry.space_group_name_H-M   'P 1'
#
loop_
_entity.id
_entity.type
_entity.pdbx_description
1 polymer ?
#
loop_
_entity_poly.entity_id
_entity_poly.type
_entity_poly.pdbx_seq_one_letter_code
_entity_poly.pdbx_strand_id
1 'polypeptide(L)'
;LVAGMVEHYTDKNTAIINNLATTTINHQAMMNGDASISAARYTGTDLTTTLNLPPEKDPKKAFATVKDEFEKRYGQTWFPSYGFENTYVFLVRKDTAQKYHLSKVSDLKNVADELVAGVDTSWINRKGDGYDGFQETYGFSFNSILP
;
A
#
# COMPACT_ATOMS: atom_id res chain seq x y z
N LEU A 1 -15.14 -9.85 -6.53
CA LEU A 1 -15.49 -10.47 -5.24
C LEU A 1 -16.63 -9.72 -4.56
N VAL A 2 -16.45 -8.45 -4.15
CA VAL A 2 -17.47 -7.68 -3.41
C VAL A 2 -18.83 -7.62 -4.10
N ALA A 3 -18.88 -7.29 -5.40
CA ALA A 3 -20.12 -7.29 -6.18
C ALA A 3 -20.89 -8.62 -6.08
N GLY A 4 -20.21 -9.74 -6.36
CA GLY A 4 -20.81 -11.07 -6.25
C GLY A 4 -21.22 -11.45 -4.82
N MET A 5 -20.52 -10.97 -3.79
CA MET A 5 -20.95 -11.18 -2.39
C MET A 5 -22.23 -10.40 -2.08
N VAL A 6 -22.35 -9.16 -2.55
CA VAL A 6 -23.58 -8.36 -2.35
C VAL A 6 -24.77 -9.04 -3.03
N GLU A 7 -24.61 -9.48 -4.28
CA GLU A 7 -25.68 -10.16 -5.03
C GLU A 7 -26.02 -11.54 -4.44
N HIS A 8 -25.05 -12.23 -3.84
CA HIS A 8 -25.27 -13.55 -3.25
C HIS A 8 -25.96 -13.48 -1.88
N TYR A 9 -25.60 -12.50 -1.05
CA TYR A 9 -26.08 -12.39 0.34
C TYR A 9 -27.19 -11.37 0.55
N THR A 10 -27.59 -10.63 -0.49
CA THR A 10 -28.67 -9.63 -0.43
C THR A 10 -29.57 -9.72 -1.66
N ASP A 11 -30.67 -8.98 -1.66
CA ASP A 11 -31.59 -8.82 -2.78
C ASP A 11 -31.18 -7.69 -3.76
N LYS A 12 -29.99 -7.12 -3.58
CA LYS A 12 -29.50 -5.98 -4.36
C LYS A 12 -28.72 -6.43 -5.59
N ASN A 13 -29.01 -5.77 -6.71
CA ASN A 13 -28.18 -5.85 -7.92
C ASN A 13 -26.95 -4.95 -7.80
N THR A 14 -25.86 -5.31 -8.49
CA THR A 14 -24.65 -4.48 -8.51
C THR A 14 -24.23 -4.09 -9.92
N ALA A 15 -23.52 -2.95 -10.01
CA ALA A 15 -22.85 -2.51 -11.21
C ALA A 15 -21.40 -2.18 -10.85
N ILE A 16 -20.45 -2.68 -11.63
CA ILE A 16 -19.02 -2.42 -11.41
C ILE A 16 -18.62 -1.18 -12.21
N ILE A 17 -18.18 -0.14 -11.50
CA ILE A 17 -17.55 1.04 -12.11
C ILE A 17 -16.06 0.77 -12.20
N ASN A 18 -15.56 0.52 -13.41
CA ASN A 18 -14.15 0.25 -13.66
C ASN A 18 -13.38 1.53 -13.98
N ASN A 19 -12.04 1.44 -13.92
CA ASN A 19 -11.11 2.48 -14.40
C ASN A 19 -11.19 3.84 -13.66
N LEU A 20 -11.63 3.84 -12.40
CA LEU A 20 -11.47 5.02 -11.53
C LEU A 20 -9.99 5.09 -11.08
N ALA A 21 -9.20 5.83 -11.86
CA ALA A 21 -7.74 5.77 -11.88
C ALA A 21 -7.04 6.05 -10.54
N THR A 22 -7.57 6.95 -9.70
CA THR A 22 -6.88 7.43 -8.49
C THR A 22 -7.75 7.29 -7.24
N THR A 23 -7.12 7.22 -6.07
CA THR A 23 -7.79 7.24 -4.77
C THR A 23 -8.70 8.47 -4.61
N THR A 24 -8.24 9.63 -5.10
CA THR A 24 -9.03 10.87 -5.09
C THR A 24 -10.30 10.75 -5.92
N ILE A 25 -10.23 10.22 -7.14
CA ILE A 25 -11.42 10.01 -7.98
C ILE A 25 -12.38 9.00 -7.32
N ASN A 26 -11.86 7.90 -6.79
CA ASN A 26 -12.67 6.93 -6.05
C ASN A 26 -13.37 7.57 -4.85
N HIS A 27 -12.69 8.43 -4.09
CA HIS A 27 -13.30 9.12 -2.97
C HIS A 27 -14.37 10.12 -3.40
N GLN A 28 -14.14 10.89 -4.47
CA GLN A 28 -15.13 11.84 -4.99
C GLN A 28 -16.39 11.12 -5.49
N ALA A 29 -16.24 9.99 -6.19
CA ALA A 29 -17.39 9.18 -6.60
C ALA A 29 -18.24 8.71 -5.42
N MET A 30 -17.61 8.32 -4.30
CA MET A 30 -18.32 7.98 -3.06
C MET A 30 -19.03 9.20 -2.46
N MET A 31 -18.37 10.36 -2.40
CA MET A 31 -18.95 11.60 -1.87
C MET A 31 -20.12 12.12 -2.70
N ASN A 32 -20.08 11.94 -4.03
CA ASN A 32 -21.14 12.37 -4.95
C ASN A 32 -22.31 11.38 -5.01
N GLY A 33 -22.19 10.19 -4.41
CA GLY A 33 -23.18 9.13 -4.53
C GLY A 33 -23.12 8.35 -5.86
N ASP A 34 -22.10 8.59 -6.69
CA ASP A 34 -21.85 7.85 -7.93
C ASP A 34 -21.43 6.40 -7.64
N ALA A 35 -20.78 6.17 -6.50
CA ALA A 35 -20.39 4.84 -6.02
C ALA A 35 -20.83 4.62 -4.57
N SER A 36 -21.28 3.40 -4.26
CA SER A 36 -21.66 3.03 -2.88
C SER A 36 -20.56 2.27 -2.14
N ILE A 37 -19.63 1.61 -2.84
CA ILE A 37 -18.57 0.81 -2.23
C ILE A 37 -17.27 0.99 -3.04
N SER A 38 -16.21 1.38 -2.34
CA SER A 38 -14.83 1.38 -2.87
C SER A 38 -14.10 0.12 -2.38
N ALA A 39 -14.19 -0.96 -3.15
CA ALA A 39 -13.84 -2.32 -2.70
C ALA A 39 -12.37 -2.56 -2.31
N ALA A 40 -11.43 -1.79 -2.88
CA ALA A 40 -10.01 -1.89 -2.57
C ALA A 40 -9.46 -0.50 -2.25
N ARG A 41 -9.01 -0.34 -1.01
CA ARG A 41 -8.40 0.89 -0.50
C ARG A 41 -7.23 0.54 0.41
N TYR A 42 -6.24 1.43 0.47
CA TYR A 42 -5.00 1.21 1.22
C TYR A 42 -4.87 2.28 2.29
N THR A 43 -4.69 1.85 3.53
CA THR A 43 -4.67 2.73 4.70
C THR A 43 -3.61 3.83 4.58
N GLY A 44 -2.37 3.48 4.18
CA GLY A 44 -1.30 4.46 4.00
C GLY A 44 -1.58 5.50 2.92
N THR A 45 -2.22 5.10 1.82
CA THR A 45 -2.64 6.02 0.76
C THR A 45 -3.72 6.97 1.27
N ASP A 46 -4.79 6.44 1.83
CA ASP A 46 -5.92 7.24 2.31
C ASP A 46 -5.55 8.19 3.45
N LEU A 47 -4.66 7.75 4.35
CA LEU A 47 -4.14 8.57 5.44
C LEU A 47 -3.46 9.84 4.93
N THR A 48 -2.62 9.69 3.90
CA THR A 48 -1.79 10.80 3.39
C THR A 48 -2.49 11.62 2.31
N THR A 49 -3.24 10.99 1.39
CA THR A 49 -3.83 11.68 0.23
C THR A 49 -5.24 12.20 0.50
N THR A 50 -6.06 11.45 1.23
CA THR A 50 -7.47 11.79 1.43
C THR A 50 -7.68 12.52 2.74
N LEU A 51 -7.05 12.04 3.82
CA LEU A 51 -7.17 12.64 5.14
C LEU A 51 -6.16 13.78 5.38
N ASN A 52 -5.13 13.89 4.54
CA ASN A 52 -4.01 14.83 4.68
C ASN A 52 -3.34 14.75 6.07
N LEU A 53 -3.16 13.53 6.57
CA LEU A 53 -2.50 13.26 7.84
C LEU A 53 -1.06 12.74 7.62
N PRO A 54 -0.18 12.86 8.63
CA PRO A 54 1.16 12.27 8.55
C PRO A 54 1.11 10.76 8.30
N PRO A 55 2.12 10.18 7.61
CA PRO A 55 2.20 8.74 7.42
C PRO A 55 2.37 8.01 8.76
N GLU A 56 1.77 6.82 8.86
CA GLU A 56 1.88 5.91 10.01
C GLU A 56 2.37 4.55 9.51
N LYS A 57 3.44 4.04 10.14
CA LYS A 57 4.10 2.79 9.74
C LYS A 57 3.50 1.56 10.43
N ASP A 58 2.83 1.74 11.56
CA ASP A 58 2.10 0.66 12.23
C ASP A 58 0.75 0.40 11.53
N PRO A 59 0.55 -0.78 10.93
CA PRO A 59 -0.66 -1.05 10.14
C PRO A 59 -1.94 -1.03 10.98
N LYS A 60 -1.87 -1.38 12.27
CA LYS A 60 -3.04 -1.36 13.17
C LYS A 60 -3.41 0.07 13.51
N LYS A 61 -2.42 0.92 13.81
CA LYS A 61 -2.66 2.35 14.06
C LYS A 61 -3.18 3.05 12.81
N ALA A 62 -2.54 2.82 11.66
CA ALA A 62 -2.98 3.38 10.39
C ALA A 62 -4.44 2.99 10.07
N PHE A 63 -4.82 1.72 10.24
CA PHE A 63 -6.20 1.27 10.06
C PHE A 63 -7.17 1.92 11.04
N ALA A 64 -6.83 1.98 12.33
CA ALA A 64 -7.68 2.61 13.34
C ALA A 64 -7.92 4.09 13.03
N THR A 65 -6.87 4.84 12.70
CA THR A 65 -6.97 6.25 12.32
C THR A 65 -7.82 6.44 11.08
N VAL A 66 -7.56 5.68 10.01
CA VAL A 66 -8.32 5.81 8.76
C VAL A 66 -9.80 5.49 9.00
N LYS A 67 -10.11 4.39 9.69
CA LYS A 67 -11.48 4.01 10.01
C LYS A 67 -12.20 5.11 10.77
N ASP A 68 -11.59 5.64 11.84
CA ASP A 68 -12.24 6.62 12.70
C ASP A 68 -12.40 7.98 12.00
N GLU A 69 -11.41 8.40 11.20
CA GLU A 69 -11.47 9.69 10.51
C GLU A 69 -12.43 9.65 9.30
N PHE A 70 -12.53 8.54 8.57
CA PHE A 70 -13.51 8.42 7.48
C PHE A 70 -14.95 8.41 7.98
N GLU A 71 -15.20 7.73 9.10
CA GLU A 71 -16.52 7.73 9.73
C GLU A 71 -16.89 9.15 10.19
N LYS A 72 -15.98 9.84 10.92
CA LYS A 72 -16.23 11.20 11.44
C LYS A 72 -16.39 12.26 10.35
N ARG A 73 -15.56 12.22 9.30
CA ARG A 73 -15.50 13.29 8.29
C ARG A 73 -16.48 13.09 7.14
N TYR A 74 -16.79 11.83 6.82
CA TYR A 74 -17.52 11.48 5.60
C TYR A 74 -18.70 10.53 5.82
N GLY A 75 -18.90 10.01 7.05
CA GLY A 75 -19.92 8.98 7.30
C GLY A 75 -19.65 7.69 6.52
N GLN A 76 -18.38 7.41 6.22
CA GLN A 76 -17.98 6.25 5.42
C GLN A 76 -17.38 5.15 6.31
N THR A 77 -18.03 3.99 6.30
CA THR A 77 -17.58 2.84 7.07
C THR A 77 -16.45 2.08 6.37
N TRP A 78 -15.33 1.92 7.08
CA TRP A 78 -14.24 1.03 6.68
C TRP A 78 -14.43 -0.37 7.27
N PHE A 79 -14.48 -1.37 6.39
CA PHE A 79 -14.56 -2.78 6.76
C PHE A 79 -13.20 -3.37 7.15
N PRO A 80 -13.16 -4.54 7.81
CA PRO A 80 -11.91 -5.21 8.15
C PRO A 80 -10.98 -5.43 6.93
N SER A 81 -9.68 -5.37 7.17
CA SER A 81 -8.65 -5.59 6.15
C SER A 81 -8.72 -7.02 5.57
N TYR A 82 -8.35 -7.16 4.29
CA TYR A 82 -8.17 -8.45 3.62
C TYR A 82 -6.95 -9.25 4.14
N GLY A 83 -6.13 -8.68 5.01
CA GLY A 83 -5.04 -9.39 5.69
C GLY A 83 -3.74 -9.47 4.89
N PHE A 84 -3.53 -8.58 3.93
CA PHE A 84 -2.25 -8.45 3.21
C PHE A 84 -1.75 -7.01 3.22
N GLU A 85 -0.45 -6.85 3.02
CA GLU A 85 0.21 -5.58 2.79
C GLU A 85 0.66 -5.50 1.33
N ASN A 86 0.40 -4.35 0.69
CA ASN A 86 0.89 -4.04 -0.66
C ASN A 86 1.86 -2.86 -0.56
N THR A 87 2.96 -3.08 0.15
CA THR A 87 4.00 -2.07 0.40
C THR A 87 5.20 -2.31 -0.51
N TYR A 88 6.09 -1.32 -0.59
CA TYR A 88 7.36 -1.48 -1.29
C TYR A 88 8.21 -2.56 -0.61
N VAL A 89 8.60 -3.57 -1.39
CA VAL A 89 9.43 -4.69 -0.94
C VAL A 89 10.49 -5.00 -1.98
N PHE A 90 11.63 -5.53 -1.54
CA PHE A 90 12.61 -6.13 -2.44
C PHE A 90 12.22 -7.57 -2.74
N LEU A 91 12.13 -7.88 -4.03
CA LEU A 91 11.99 -9.26 -4.51
C LEU A 91 13.35 -9.77 -4.96
N VAL A 92 13.67 -11.00 -4.57
CA VAL A 92 14.87 -11.71 -5.01
C VAL A 92 14.48 -13.05 -5.63
N ARG A 93 15.34 -13.58 -6.50
CA ARG A 93 15.15 -14.94 -7.03
C ARG A 93 15.21 -15.94 -5.87
N LYS A 94 14.42 -17.03 -5.97
CA LYS A 94 14.31 -18.04 -4.91
C LYS A 94 15.65 -18.68 -4.57
N ASP A 95 16.48 -18.98 -5.56
CA ASP A 95 17.82 -19.54 -5.37
C ASP A 95 18.79 -18.52 -4.73
N THR A 96 18.70 -17.23 -5.08
CA THR A 96 19.44 -16.16 -4.37
C THR A 96 19.03 -16.09 -2.90
N ALA A 97 17.73 -16.14 -2.60
CA ALA A 97 17.24 -16.16 -1.22
C ALA A 97 17.77 -17.38 -0.44
N GLN A 98 17.78 -18.55 -1.08
CA GLN A 98 18.31 -19.77 -0.46
C GLN A 98 19.83 -19.72 -0.27
N LYS A 99 20.58 -19.25 -1.26
CA LYS A 99 22.05 -19.14 -1.24
C LYS A 99 22.53 -18.23 -0.10
N TYR A 100 21.84 -17.10 0.10
CA TYR A 100 22.24 -16.07 1.07
C TYR A 100 21.36 -16.06 2.33
N HIS A 101 20.49 -17.04 2.51
CA HIS A 101 19.58 -17.17 3.65
C HIS A 101 18.71 -15.91 3.91
N LEU A 102 18.15 -15.34 2.84
CA LEU A 102 17.39 -14.09 2.89
C LEU A 102 15.93 -14.34 3.26
N SER A 103 15.46 -13.69 4.32
CA SER A 103 14.08 -13.75 4.82
C SER A 103 13.46 -12.36 5.07
N LYS A 104 14.30 -11.35 5.30
CA LYS A 104 13.92 -9.95 5.54
C LYS A 104 14.90 -9.01 4.86
N VAL A 105 14.50 -7.75 4.69
CA VAL A 105 15.31 -6.72 4.03
C VAL A 105 16.66 -6.52 4.71
N SER A 106 16.74 -6.63 6.04
CA SER A 106 18.01 -6.46 6.76
C SER A 106 19.01 -7.60 6.53
N ASP A 107 18.59 -8.77 6.03
CA ASP A 107 19.51 -9.86 5.67
C ASP A 107 20.36 -9.49 4.45
N LEU A 108 19.85 -8.59 3.58
CA LEU A 108 20.55 -8.12 2.38
C LEU A 108 21.81 -7.32 2.73
N LYS A 109 21.91 -6.76 3.94
CA LYS A 109 23.06 -5.95 4.36
C LYS A 109 24.40 -6.64 4.16
N ASN A 110 24.45 -7.95 4.39
CA ASN A 110 25.69 -8.73 4.31
C ASN A 110 26.11 -9.11 2.89
N VAL A 111 25.25 -8.85 1.90
CA VAL A 111 25.42 -9.27 0.50
C VAL A 111 25.07 -8.15 -0.48
N ALA A 112 24.88 -6.92 0.01
CA ALA A 112 24.44 -5.78 -0.79
C ALA A 112 25.49 -5.32 -1.80
N ASP A 113 26.74 -5.69 -1.58
CA ASP A 113 27.88 -5.49 -2.47
C ASP A 113 27.95 -6.53 -3.61
N GLU A 114 27.39 -7.72 -3.39
CA GLU A 114 27.26 -8.80 -4.38
C GLU A 114 25.99 -8.70 -5.24
N LEU A 115 25.06 -7.80 -4.90
CA LEU A 115 23.75 -7.66 -5.54
C LEU A 115 23.56 -6.31 -6.22
N VAL A 116 22.75 -6.30 -7.28
CA VAL A 116 22.29 -5.10 -7.98
C VAL A 116 20.80 -4.94 -7.74
N ALA A 117 20.35 -3.77 -7.29
CA ALA A 117 18.93 -3.49 -7.09
C ALA A 117 18.33 -2.83 -8.33
N GLY A 118 17.33 -3.47 -8.94
CA GLY A 118 16.45 -2.83 -9.91
C GLY A 118 15.29 -2.15 -9.18
N VAL A 119 15.12 -0.84 -9.36
CA VAL A 119 14.11 -0.06 -8.64
C VAL A 119 13.50 0.99 -9.57
N ASP A 120 12.25 1.39 -9.35
CA ASP A 120 11.67 2.44 -10.18
C ASP A 120 12.24 3.83 -9.82
N THR A 121 12.35 4.72 -10.81
CA THR A 121 12.91 6.07 -10.61
C THR A 121 12.10 6.94 -9.65
N SER A 122 10.80 6.66 -9.50
CA SER A 122 9.94 7.42 -8.58
C SER A 122 10.26 7.07 -7.13
N TRP A 123 10.56 5.81 -6.83
CA TRP A 123 10.97 5.36 -5.50
C TRP A 123 12.34 5.91 -5.10
N ILE A 124 13.30 6.01 -6.04
CA ILE A 124 14.62 6.61 -5.76
C ILE A 124 14.47 8.02 -5.18
N ASN A 125 13.58 8.83 -5.76
CA ASN A 125 13.40 10.24 -5.41
C ASN A 125 12.31 10.49 -4.35
N ARG A 126 11.68 9.42 -3.82
CA ARG A 126 10.54 9.52 -2.92
C ARG A 126 11.00 9.89 -1.51
N LYS A 127 10.51 11.02 -1.01
CA LYS A 127 10.85 11.49 0.35
C LYS A 127 10.17 10.63 1.41
N GLY A 128 10.92 10.26 2.45
CA GLY A 128 10.42 9.53 3.62
C GLY A 128 10.56 8.02 3.53
N ASP A 129 10.03 7.39 2.48
CA ASP A 129 10.03 5.94 2.27
C ASP A 129 10.67 5.48 0.93
N GLY A 130 11.35 6.38 0.23
CA GLY A 130 12.22 6.08 -0.92
C GLY A 130 13.63 5.62 -0.52
N TYR A 131 14.58 5.72 -1.45
CA TYR A 131 15.93 5.17 -1.24
C TYR A 131 16.67 5.77 -0.04
N ASP A 132 16.61 7.08 0.16
CA ASP A 132 17.21 7.73 1.34
C ASP A 132 16.62 7.19 2.65
N GLY A 133 15.30 7.05 2.71
CA GLY A 133 14.60 6.50 3.88
C GLY A 133 14.93 5.02 4.12
N PHE A 134 15.17 4.27 3.05
CA PHE A 134 15.69 2.90 3.13
C PHE A 134 17.10 2.86 3.73
N GLN A 135 18.02 3.71 3.26
CA GLN A 135 19.38 3.76 3.77
C GLN A 135 19.40 4.14 5.25
N GLU A 136 18.58 5.12 5.66
CA GLU A 136 18.42 5.52 7.05
C GLU A 136 17.87 4.37 7.92
N THR A 137 16.85 3.67 7.43
CA THR A 137 16.17 2.60 8.19
C THR A 137 17.04 1.35 8.35
N TYR A 138 17.75 0.93 7.29
CA TYR A 138 18.46 -0.35 7.26
C TYR A 138 19.98 -0.21 7.40
N GLY A 139 20.52 1.00 7.24
CA GLY A 139 21.95 1.29 7.46
C GLY A 139 22.86 0.57 6.46
N PHE A 140 22.43 0.45 5.22
CA PHE A 140 23.26 -0.03 4.10
C PHE A 140 22.76 0.53 2.75
N SER A 141 23.61 0.43 1.73
CA SER A 141 23.33 0.78 0.34
C SER A 141 23.70 -0.39 -0.56
N PHE A 142 23.04 -0.51 -1.71
CA PHE A 142 23.49 -1.44 -2.76
C PHE A 142 24.68 -0.84 -3.52
N ASN A 143 25.58 -1.68 -3.98
CA ASN A 143 26.74 -1.24 -4.78
C ASN A 143 26.32 -0.67 -6.14
N SER A 144 25.22 -1.18 -6.70
CA SER A 144 24.62 -0.62 -7.91
C SER A 144 23.10 -0.64 -7.83
N ILE A 145 22.50 0.45 -8.29
CA ILE A 145 21.05 0.61 -8.41
C ILE A 145 20.75 1.03 -9.84
N LEU A 146 19.82 0.32 -10.46
CA LEU A 146 19.42 0.55 -11.85
C LEU A 146 17.91 0.87 -11.91
N PRO A 147 17.49 1.83 -12.74
CA PRO A 147 16.08 2.10 -13.03
C PRO A 147 15.42 0.98 -13.84
#